data_AF-A0A6G0VQV1-F1
#
_entry.id   AF-A0A6G0VQV1-F1
#
_cell.length_a   1.000
_cell.length_b   1.000
_cell.length_c   1.000
_cell.angle_alpha   90.00
_cell.angle_beta   90.00
_cell.angle_gamma   90.00
#
_symmetry.space_group_name_H-M   'P 1'
#
loop_
_entity.id
_entity.type
_entity.pdbx_description
1 polymer ?
#
loop_
_entity_poly.entity_id
_entity_poly.type
_entity_poly.pdbx_seq_one_letter_code
_entity_poly.pdbx_strand_id
1 'polypeptide(L)' 'MYTVTFRFTDICCKFPGSVHDAAVLKNSNLYNSSHLKIPPITKNIDGVEVPYFLLGDPAYPLLP' A
#
# COMPACT_ATOMS: atom_id res chain seq x y z
N MET A 1 20.15 10.24 14.91
CA MET A 1 18.88 10.94 15.16
C MET A 1 18.00 10.76 13.93
N TYR A 2 16.94 9.96 14.01
CA TYR A 2 15.96 9.84 12.93
C TYR A 2 14.75 10.71 13.30
N THR A 3 14.58 11.83 12.63
CA THR A 3 13.39 12.66 12.73
C THR A 3 12.25 11.99 11.97
N VAL A 4 11.28 11.43 12.70
CA VAL A 4 10.04 10.91 12.10
C VAL A 4 9.15 12.10 11.77
N THR A 5 9.18 12.54 10.52
CA THR A 5 8.30 13.59 10.02
C THR A 5 6.92 12.98 9.75
N PHE A 6 5.95 13.20 10.63
CA PHE A 6 4.55 12.84 10.37
C PHE A 6 3.99 13.78 9.29
N ARG A 7 4.13 13.37 8.03
CA ARG A 7 3.61 14.13 6.89
C ARG A 7 2.16 13.76 6.64
N PHE A 8 1.25 14.64 7.02
CA PHE A 8 -0.12 14.58 6.51
C PHE A 8 -0.06 14.74 4.99
N THR A 9 -0.43 13.68 4.28
CA THR A 9 -0.52 13.71 2.83
C THR A 9 -1.98 14.02 2.52
N ASP A 10 -2.24 15.15 1.86
CA ASP A 10 -3.55 15.45 1.30
C ASP A 10 -3.82 14.43 0.17
N ILE A 11 -4.65 13.44 0.47
CA ILE A 11 -4.96 12.34 -0.44
C ILE A 11 -6.41 12.54 -0.92
N CYS A 12 -6.55 13.18 -2.07
CA CYS A 12 -7.84 13.22 -2.77
C CYS A 12 -8.06 11.91 -3.52
N CYS A 13 -8.98 11.09 -3.01
CA CYS A 13 -9.29 9.78 -3.58
C CYS A 13 -10.17 9.83 -4.84
N LYS A 14 -10.75 10.99 -5.21
CA LYS A 14 -11.68 11.14 -6.36
C LYS A 14 -12.88 10.17 -6.37
N PHE A 15 -13.25 9.63 -5.21
CA PHE A 15 -14.40 8.73 -5.05
C PHE A 15 -15.46 9.35 -4.14
N PRO A 16 -16.75 9.07 -4.37
CA PRO A 16 -17.82 9.37 -3.41
C PRO A 16 -17.54 8.76 -2.04
N GLY A 17 -18.01 9.41 -0.97
CA GLY A 17 -17.78 8.95 0.41
C GLY A 17 -18.42 7.60 0.77
N SER A 18 -19.28 7.04 -0.09
CA SER A 18 -19.90 5.72 0.07
C SER A 18 -19.14 4.57 -0.61
N VAL A 19 -18.05 4.86 -1.33
CA VAL A 19 -17.26 3.84 -2.02
C VAL A 19 -16.44 3.05 -1.02
N HIS A 20 -16.42 1.71 -1.17
CA HIS A 20 -15.57 0.85 -0.37
C HIS A 20 -14.10 1.26 -0.49
N ASP A 21 -13.40 1.31 0.63
CA ASP A 21 -11.96 1.55 0.73
C ASP A 21 -11.15 0.68 -0.23
N ALA A 22 -11.60 -0.57 -0.47
CA ALA A 22 -10.97 -1.46 -1.42
C ALA A 22 -11.05 -0.95 -2.88
N ALA A 23 -12.18 -0.40 -3.28
CA ALA A 23 -12.31 0.21 -4.60
C ALA A 23 -11.49 1.50 -4.69
N VAL A 24 -11.43 2.28 -3.61
CA VAL A 24 -10.61 3.49 -3.52
C VAL A 24 -9.12 3.16 -3.68
N LEU A 25 -8.61 2.18 -2.95
CA LEU A 25 -7.21 1.77 -2.98
C LEU A 25 -6.82 1.24 -4.37
N LYS A 26 -7.60 0.30 -4.93
CA LYS A 26 -7.33 -0.30 -6.25
C LYS A 26 -7.19 0.75 -7.36
N ASN A 27 -8.02 1.80 -7.30
CA ASN A 27 -8.03 2.85 -8.33
C ASN A 27 -7.10 4.02 -7.99
N SER A 28 -6.40 3.99 -6.85
CA SER A 28 -5.47 5.04 -6.46
C SER A 28 -4.17 4.99 -7.26
N ASN A 29 -3.51 6.14 -7.39
CA ASN A 29 -2.15 6.20 -7.94
C ASN A 29 -1.13 5.50 -7.01
N LEU A 30 -1.45 5.32 -5.73
CA LEU A 30 -0.61 4.54 -4.82
C LEU A 30 -0.56 3.07 -5.26
N TYR A 31 -1.70 2.45 -5.53
CA TYR A 31 -1.77 1.05 -5.97
C TYR A 31 -1.17 0.87 -7.36
N ASN A 32 -1.54 1.72 -8.33
CA ASN A 32 -1.07 1.64 -9.71
C ASN A 32 0.45 1.85 -9.84
N SER A 33 1.05 2.70 -9.00
CA SER A 33 2.49 2.97 -9.00
C SER A 33 3.24 2.27 -7.86
N SER A 34 2.63 1.27 -7.21
CA SER A 34 3.19 0.60 -6.02
C SER A 34 4.56 -0.02 -6.30
N HIS A 35 4.71 -0.70 -7.44
CA HIS A 35 5.96 -1.32 -7.88
C HIS A 35 7.14 -0.33 -8.04
N LEU A 36 6.88 0.96 -8.28
CA LEU A 36 7.91 2.00 -8.36
C LEU A 36 8.19 2.66 -7.01
N LYS A 37 7.21 2.62 -6.10
CA LYS A 37 7.26 3.32 -4.81
C LYS A 37 7.74 2.43 -3.67
N ILE A 38 7.53 1.13 -3.78
CA ILE A 38 7.96 0.15 -2.80
C ILE A 38 9.43 -0.19 -3.06
N PRO A 39 10.33 0.01 -2.08
CA PRO A 39 11.73 -0.34 -2.24
C PRO A 39 11.87 -1.84 -2.53
N PRO A 40 12.74 -2.24 -3.46
CA PRO A 40 12.97 -3.65 -3.81
C PRO A 40 13.85 -4.33 -2.74
N ILE A 41 13.37 -4.35 -1.50
CA ILE A 41 14.04 -4.96 -0.36
C ILE A 41 13.18 -6.06 0.23
N THR A 42 13.86 -7.05 0.81
CA THR A 42 13.26 -8.20 1.47
C THR A 42 13.46 -8.12 2.98
N LYS A 43 12.60 -8.81 3.72
CA LYS A 43 12.75 -9.03 5.15
C LYS A 43 12.70 -10.53 5.42
N ASN A 44 13.67 -11.04 6.18
CA ASN A 44 13.64 -12.43 6.61
C ASN A 44 12.56 -12.62 7.68
N ILE A 45 11.65 -13.56 7.43
CA ILE A 45 10.62 -14.00 8.37
C ILE A 45 10.70 -15.53 8.38
N ASP A 46 11.07 -16.10 9.53
CA ASP A 46 11.24 -17.55 9.72
C ASP A 46 12.07 -18.24 8.61
N GLY A 47 13.17 -17.60 8.19
CA GLY A 47 14.06 -18.15 7.17
C GLY A 47 13.62 -17.88 5.73
N VAL A 48 12.45 -17.25 5.51
CA VAL A 48 11.95 -16.88 4.18
C VAL A 48 12.22 -15.40 3.93
N GLU A 49 12.83 -15.08 2.78
CA GLU A 49 12.95 -13.70 2.32
C GLU A 49 11.63 -13.20 1.73
N VAL A 50 10.93 -12.35 2.46
CA VAL A 50 9.64 -11.79 2.04
C VAL A 50 9.84 -10.39 1.47
N PRO A 51 9.51 -10.13 0.20
CA PRO A 51 9.59 -8.78 -0.36
C PRO A 51 8.52 -7.88 0.27
N TYR A 52 8.74 -6.58 0.23
CA TYR A 52 7.69 -5.62 0.59
C TYR A 52 6.63 -5.53 -0.50
N PHE A 53 5.37 -5.43 -0.08
CA PHE A 53 4.21 -5.25 -0.93
C PHE A 53 3.15 -4.41 -0.22
N LEU A 54 2.26 -3.80 -1.00
CA LEU A 54 1.15 -3.01 -0.47
C LEU A 54 -0.01 -3.95 -0.13
N LEU A 55 -0.29 -4.12 1.16
CA LEU A 55 -1.45 -4.87 1.63
C LEU A 55 -2.65 -3.91 1.76
N GLY A 56 -3.79 -4.29 1.18
CA GLY A 56 -5.06 -3.59 1.35
C GLY A 56 -5.95 -4.25 2.42
N ASP A 57 -7.24 -3.92 2.39
CA ASP A 57 -8.27 -4.57 3.21
C ASP A 57 -8.23 -6.12 3.11
N PRO A 58 -8.37 -6.86 4.22
CA PRO A 58 -8.31 -8.33 4.21
C PRO A 58 -9.33 -9.03 3.29
N ALA A 59 -10.35 -8.34 2.77
CA ALA A 59 -11.25 -8.89 1.75
C ALA A 59 -10.60 -9.00 0.35
N TYR A 60 -9.36 -8.54 0.15
CA TYR A 60 -8.63 -8.83 -1.08
C TYR A 60 -8.16 -10.28 -1.12
N PRO A 61 -8.56 -11.07 -2.13
CA PRO A 61 -7.96 -12.38 -2.34
C PRO A 61 -6.45 -12.20 -2.51
N LEU A 62 -5.67 -13.08 -1.87
CA LEU A 62 -4.26 -13.28 -2.24
C LEU A 62 -4.25 -13.64 -3.73
N LEU A 63 -4.00 -12.66 -4.59
CA LEU A 63 -3.88 -12.92 -6.01
C LEU A 63 -2.65 -13.81 -6.21
N PRO A 64 -2.80 -14.95 -6.91
CA PRO A 64 -1.71 -15.90 -7.14
C PRO A 64 -0.56 -15.31 -7.95
#